data_AF-R7VZ00-F1
#
_entry.id   AF-R7VZ00-F1
#
_cell.length_a   1.000
_cell.length_b   1.000
_cell.length_c   1.000
_cell.angle_alpha   90.00
_cell.angle_beta   90.00
_cell.angle_gamma   90.00
#
_symmetry.space_group_name_H-M   'P 1'
#
loop_
_entity.id
_entity.type
_entity.pdbx_description
1 polymer ?
#
loop_
_entity_poly.entity_id
_entity_poly.type
_entity_poly.pdbx_seq_one_letter_code
_entity_poly.pdbx_strand_id
1 'polypeptide(L)' 'MSVQELPQNSKILDLLKRASSYDMQLSLRLNSHAVHNLNQELKMGDVLELIPSTPCKSGGYMRELNQMSDHRLAVSQS' A
#
# COMPACT_ATOMS: atom_id res chain seq x y z
N MET A 1 0.82 11.24 -4.22
CA MET A 1 -0.23 10.85 -3.26
C MET A 1 -1.57 11.27 -3.86
N SER A 2 -2.50 10.34 -4.05
CA SER A 2 -3.87 10.63 -4.50
C SER A 2 -4.81 10.67 -3.29
N VAL A 3 -5.79 11.56 -3.33
CA VAL A 3 -6.87 11.62 -2.34
C VAL A 3 -8.10 10.97 -2.95
N GLN A 4 -8.78 10.11 -2.20
CA GLN A 4 -9.99 9.44 -2.65
C GLN A 4 -11.12 9.65 -1.65
N GLU A 5 -12.22 10.20 -2.14
CA GLU A 5 -13.43 10.37 -1.34
C GLU A 5 -14.18 9.03 -1.21
N LEU A 6 -14.65 8.77 0.01
CA LEU A 6 -15.31 7.52 0.37
C LEU A 6 -16.58 7.81 1.16
N PRO A 7 -17.62 6.98 1.01
CA PRO A 7 -18.78 7.01 1.89
C PRO A 7 -18.39 6.86 3.36
N GLN A 8 -19.23 7.39 4.24
CA GLN A 8 -19.05 7.20 5.68
C GLN A 8 -19.06 5.70 6.04
N ASN A 9 -18.21 5.30 6.97
CA ASN A 9 -18.00 3.91 7.41
C ASN A 9 -17.42 2.97 6.32
N SER A 10 -16.75 3.53 5.32
CA SER A 10 -16.00 2.73 4.34
C SER A 10 -14.90 1.94 5.02
N LYS A 11 -14.73 0.69 4.59
CA LYS A 11 -13.72 -0.23 5.12
C LYS A 11 -12.54 -0.35 4.18
N ILE A 12 -11.43 -0.84 4.71
CA ILE A 12 -10.23 -1.14 3.92
C ILE A 12 -10.56 -2.09 2.75
N LEU A 13 -11.42 -3.08 2.98
CA LEU A 13 -11.86 -4.01 1.95
C LEU A 13 -12.59 -3.33 0.78
N ASP A 14 -13.35 -2.28 1.03
CA ASP A 14 -14.11 -1.56 -0.01
C ASP A 14 -13.16 -0.78 -0.93
N LEU A 15 -12.09 -0.20 -0.36
CA LEU A 15 -10.99 0.38 -1.13
C LEU A 15 -10.24 -0.68 -1.93
N LEU A 16 -9.93 -1.82 -1.31
CA LEU A 16 -9.20 -2.90 -1.98
C LEU A 16 -9.95 -3.39 -3.21
N LYS A 17 -11.26 -3.65 -3.09
CA LYS A 17 -12.11 -4.08 -4.22
C LYS A 17 -12.15 -3.07 -5.38
N ARG A 18 -11.99 -1.78 -5.07
CA ARG A 18 -11.96 -0.70 -6.07
C ARG A 18 -10.59 -0.57 -6.72
N ALA A 19 -9.53 -0.77 -5.95
CA ALA A 19 -8.15 -0.57 -6.39
C ALA A 19 -7.54 -1.81 -7.05
N SER A 20 -7.94 -3.02 -6.64
CA SER A 20 -7.42 -4.25 -7.24
C SER A 20 -8.20 -4.60 -8.50
N SER A 21 -7.49 -4.67 -9.62
CA SER A 21 -7.84 -5.62 -10.67
C SER A 21 -7.70 -7.02 -10.07
N TYR A 22 -8.71 -7.89 -10.25
CA TYR A 22 -8.87 -9.22 -9.63
C TYR A 22 -7.64 -10.16 -9.59
N ASP A 23 -6.56 -9.85 -10.30
CA ASP A 23 -5.39 -10.71 -10.51
C ASP A 23 -4.12 -10.25 -9.75
N MET A 24 -4.17 -9.14 -9.02
CA MET A 24 -2.99 -8.59 -8.34
C MET A 24 -3.02 -8.88 -6.84
N GLN A 25 -2.07 -9.68 -6.36
CA GLN A 25 -1.85 -9.86 -4.92
C GLN A 25 -1.21 -8.58 -4.36
N LEU A 26 -1.89 -7.92 -3.42
CA LEU A 26 -1.44 -6.67 -2.80
C LEU A 26 -1.38 -6.84 -1.27
N SER A 27 -0.30 -6.35 -0.68
CA SER A 27 -0.13 -6.10 0.75
C SER A 27 -0.53 -4.66 1.07
N LEU A 28 -1.05 -4.43 2.27
CA LEU A 28 -1.65 -3.15 2.67
C LEU A 28 -0.98 -2.60 3.92
N ARG A 29 -0.70 -1.30 3.93
CA ARG A 29 -0.36 -0.55 5.15
C ARG A 29 -1.32 0.60 5.35
N LEU A 30 -1.74 0.82 6.58
CA LEU A 30 -2.55 1.96 7.01
C LEU A 30 -1.70 2.80 7.95
N ASN A 31 -1.49 4.08 7.62
CA ASN A 31 -0.66 5.00 8.40
C ASN A 31 0.72 4.40 8.71
N SER A 32 1.36 3.77 7.71
CA SER A 32 2.64 3.06 7.82
C SER A 32 2.65 1.78 8.69
N HIS A 33 1.50 1.29 9.16
CA HIS A 33 1.40 0.03 9.90
C HIS A 33 0.80 -1.07 9.03
N ALA A 34 1.28 -2.31 9.19
CA ALA A 34 0.71 -3.44 8.47
C ALA A 34 -0.76 -3.65 8.88
N VAL A 35 -1.63 -3.83 7.89
CA VAL A 35 -3.06 -4.06 8.14
C VAL A 35 -3.29 -5.56 8.32
N HIS A 36 -3.81 -5.93 9.49
CA HIS A 36 -4.25 -7.30 9.77
C HIS A 36 -5.77 -7.48 9.67
N ASN A 37 -6.53 -6.39 9.83
CA ASN A 37 -8.00 -6.41 9.80
C ASN A 37 -8.55 -5.60 8.62
N LEU A 38 -8.99 -6.28 7.57
CA LEU A 38 -9.56 -5.64 6.37
C LEU A 38 -10.96 -5.05 6.58
N ASN A 39 -11.64 -5.42 7.67
CA ASN A 39 -12.96 -4.90 8.02
C ASN A 39 -12.88 -3.63 8.88
N GLN A 40 -11.67 -3.13 9.17
CA GLN A 40 -11.48 -1.88 9.87
C GLN A 40 -12.03 -0.70 9.04
N GLU A 41 -12.72 0.21 9.72
CA GLU A 41 -13.24 1.44 9.15
C GLU A 41 -12.11 2.47 8.97
N LEU A 42 -12.18 3.19 7.85
CA LEU A 42 -11.26 4.26 7.51
C LEU A 42 -11.73 5.59 8.08
N LYS A 43 -10.78 6.39 8.55
CA LYS A 43 -11.03 7.73 9.07
C LYS A 43 -10.46 8.78 8.11
N MET A 44 -11.02 9.98 8.18
CA MET A 44 -10.48 11.13 7.45
C MET A 44 -9.04 11.39 7.89
N GLY A 45 -8.15 11.56 6.91
CA GLY A 45 -6.72 11.74 7.13
C GLY A 45 -5.91 10.44 7.19
N ASP A 46 -6.56 9.27 7.17
CA ASP A 46 -5.84 8.00 7.05
C ASP A 46 -5.15 7.89 5.68
N VAL A 47 -3.91 7.38 5.71
CA VAL A 47 -3.11 7.11 4.53
C VAL A 47 -3.03 5.60 4.31
N LEU A 48 -3.53 5.14 3.16
CA LEU A 48 -3.43 3.74 2.74
C LEU A 48 -2.33 3.57 1.70
N GLU A 49 -1.42 2.65 1.94
CA GLU A 49 -0.34 2.27 1.03
C GLU A 49 -0.64 0.87 0.48
N LEU A 50 -0.73 0.77 -0.85
CA LEU A 50 -0.90 -0.49 -1.59
C LEU A 50 0.47 -0.95 -2.08
N ILE A 51 0.90 -2.14 -1.67
CA ILE A 51 2.21 -2.70 -1.98
C ILE A 51 2.01 -4.00 -2.77
N PRO A 52 2.55 -4.14 -3.99
CA PRO A 52 2.50 -5.41 -4.71
C PRO A 52 3.15 -6.55 -3.93
N SER A 53 2.42 -7.66 -3.72
CA SER A 53 2.94 -8.83 -3.00
C SER A 53 3.77 -9.76 -3.87
N THR A 54 3.55 -9.76 -5.19
CA THR A 54 4.37 -10.51 -6.13
C THR A 54 5.46 -9.63 -6.74
N PRO A 55 6.67 -10.16 -6.97
CA PRO A 55 7.64 -9.46 -7.78
C PRO A 55 7.04 -9.28 -9.17
N CYS A 56 6.96 -8.03 -9.64
CA CYS A 56 6.56 -7.69 -11.00
C CYS A 56 7.27 -8.67 -11.97
N LYS A 57 6.49 -9.44 -12.75
CA LYS A 57 7.06 -10.31 -13.78
C LYS A 57 7.98 -9.46 -14.65
N SER A 58 9.27 -9.77 -14.57
CA SER A 58 10.36 -9.06 -15.22
C SER A 58 10.19 -9.07 -16.74
N GLY A 59 9.50 -8.07 -17.27
CA GLY A 59 9.69 -7.58 -18.63
C GLY A 59 10.82 -6.55 -18.66
N GLY A 60 12.06 -7.02 -18.55
CA GLY A 60 13.26 -6.35 -19.07
C GLY A 60 13.84 -5.10 -18.38
N TYR A 61 13.11 -4.34 -17.55
CA TYR A 61 13.57 -2.97 -17.19
C TYR A 61 13.50 -2.59 -15.70
N MET A 62 13.75 -3.54 -14.78
CA MET A 62 13.53 -3.32 -13.34
C MET A 62 14.79 -3.56 -12.50
N ARG A 63 15.89 -2.85 -12.78
CA ARG A 63 17.06 -2.82 -11.88
C ARG A 63 16.91 -1.80 -10.74
N GLU A 64 15.90 -0.93 -10.76
CA GLU A 64 15.90 0.28 -9.94
C GLU A 64 14.85 0.31 -8.81
N LEU A 65 13.79 -0.52 -8.85
CA LEU A 65 12.71 -0.42 -7.85
C LEU A 65 12.96 -1.20 -6.54
N ASN A 66 13.90 -2.16 -6.51
CA ASN A 66 14.17 -2.93 -5.28
C ASN A 66 15.14 -2.25 -4.30
N GLN A 67 15.76 -1.12 -4.64
CA GLN A 67 16.68 -0.42 -3.73
C GLN A 67 15.97 0.60 -2.82
N MET A 68 14.75 1.04 -3.15
CA MET A 68 14.07 2.09 -2.38
C MET A 68 13.38 1.60 -1.10
N SER A 69 13.11 0.29 -0.98
CA SER A 69 12.42 -0.27 0.18
C SER A 69 13.33 -0.49 1.40
N ASP A 70 14.64 -0.63 1.19
CA ASP A 70 15.62 -0.92 2.26
C ASP A 70 16.39 0.32 2.75
N HIS A 71 16.29 1.46 2.02
CA HIS A 71 17.09 2.66 2.31
C HIS A 71 16.42 3.68 3.25
N ARG A 72 15.52 3.25 4.16
CA ARG A 72 14.94 4.16 5.18
C ARG A 72 15.39 3.91 6.63
N LEU A 73 16.42 3.09 6.83
CA LEU A 73 17.04 2.86 8.15
C LEU A 73 18.56 3.06 8.12
N ALA A 74 19.01 4.27 7.78
CA ALA A 74 20.32 4.76 8.20
C ALA A 74 20.26 6.29 8.30
N VAL A 75 19.60 6.79 9.35
CA VAL A 75 19.91 8.12 9.85
C VAL A 75 21.24 8.00 10.56
N SER A 76 22.34 8.31 9.86
CA SER A 76 23.61 8.62 10.52
C SER A 76 23.38 9.86 11.39
N GLN A 77 23.35 9.67 12.70
CA GLN A 77 23.67 10.74 13.64
C GLN A 77 25.19 10.80 13.77
N SER A 78 25.72 11.97 13.41
CA SER A 78 27.04 12.57 13.70
C SER A 78 28.11 11.72 14.38
#